data_AF-A0A974P6N9-F1
#
_entry.id   AF-A0A974P6N9-F1
#
_cell.length_a   1.000
_cell.length_b   1.000
_cell.length_c   1.000
_cell.angle_alpha   90.00
_cell.angle_beta   90.00
_cell.angle_gamma   90.00
#
_symmetry.space_group_name_H-M   'P 1'
#
loop_
_entity.id
_entity.type
_entity.pdbx_description
1 polymer ?
#
loop_
_entity_poly.entity_id
_entity_poly.type
_entity_poly.pdbx_seq_one_letter_code
_entity_poly.pdbx_strand_id
1 'polypeptide(L)'
;MKPNGIFFLEVSYVSQFLAVAFALELVYFQRLWRLIFYAVILVSTFAGTGLLLLAVCAPILLGKINARTLGGVLIVIAISALLAVQINWYQQVEHRFGEYRNTGASANHRFIEPYEVLVEVVKRPYSAYTGSGPGSGAKDGQAFWWVSTKLAYEYGFLTMISFLAFFGYVLFANAPSRRIAFVLFILFNFMGGFIIPVYPLFIFLLGGMFRVRSGEVA
;
A
#
# COMPACT_ATOMS: atom_id res chain seq x y z
N MET A 1 2.56 -20.82 10.39
CA MET A 1 1.51 -20.33 11.29
C MET A 1 0.77 -19.21 10.59
N LYS A 2 -0.55 -19.32 10.38
CA LYS A 2 -1.37 -18.17 9.99
C LYS A 2 -1.27 -17.12 11.12
N PRO A 3 -1.28 -15.81 10.82
CA PRO A 3 -1.32 -14.78 11.83
C PRO A 3 -2.48 -15.05 12.78
N ASN A 4 -2.14 -15.33 14.04
CA ASN A 4 -3.11 -15.39 15.11
C ASN A 4 -3.28 -13.94 15.60
N GLY A 5 -4.53 -13.51 15.82
CA GLY A 5 -4.93 -12.11 16.06
C GLY A 5 -4.31 -11.38 17.28
N ILE A 6 -3.21 -11.89 17.83
CA ILE A 6 -2.39 -11.29 18.89
C ILE A 6 -1.47 -10.19 18.34
N PHE A 7 -0.93 -10.33 17.12
CA PHE A 7 -0.02 -9.32 16.53
C PHE A 7 -0.59 -8.64 15.28
N PHE A 8 -1.25 -9.40 14.39
CA PHE A 8 -1.94 -8.87 13.22
C PHE A 8 -3.16 -9.73 12.92
N LEU A 9 -4.30 -9.07 12.64
CA LEU A 9 -5.57 -9.74 12.35
C LEU A 9 -5.56 -10.51 11.01
N GLU A 10 -4.69 -10.09 10.08
CA GLU A 10 -4.62 -10.67 8.74
C GLU A 10 -3.19 -10.69 8.19
N VAL A 11 -2.91 -11.64 7.30
CA VAL A 11 -1.60 -11.81 6.63
C VAL A 11 -1.21 -10.59 5.79
N SER A 12 -2.21 -9.91 5.22
CA SER A 12 -2.03 -8.69 4.43
C SER A 12 -1.43 -7.53 5.20
N TYR A 13 -1.78 -7.36 6.48
CA TYR A 13 -1.25 -6.29 7.31
C TYR A 13 0.23 -6.52 7.61
N VAL A 14 0.61 -7.78 7.87
CA VAL A 14 2.02 -8.17 8.07
C VAL A 14 2.83 -7.85 6.81
N SER A 15 2.33 -8.23 5.63
CA SER A 15 3.01 -8.00 4.35
C SER A 15 3.15 -6.51 4.03
N GLN A 16 2.12 -5.70 4.29
CA GLN A 16 2.18 -4.24 4.12
C GLN A 16 3.17 -3.59 5.11
N PHE A 17 3.18 -4.02 6.36
CA PHE A 17 4.14 -3.53 7.35
C PHE A 17 5.58 -3.84 6.95
N LEU A 18 5.84 -5.08 6.51
CA LEU A 18 7.15 -5.49 5.98
C LEU A 18 7.54 -4.68 4.74
N ALA A 19 6.60 -4.36 3.86
CA ALA A 19 6.84 -3.50 2.70
C ALA A 19 7.26 -2.08 3.11
N VAL A 20 6.61 -1.48 4.11
CA VAL A 20 7.01 -0.18 4.66
C VAL A 20 8.39 -0.26 5.30
N ALA A 21 8.67 -1.30 6.09
CA ALA A 21 9.99 -1.53 6.69
C ALA A 21 11.09 -1.69 5.64
N PHE A 22 10.81 -2.44 4.56
CA PHE A 22 11.70 -2.58 3.41
C PHE A 22 11.97 -1.23 2.75
N ALA A 23 10.93 -0.42 2.52
CA ALA A 23 11.08 0.91 1.93
C ALA A 23 11.92 1.85 2.81
N LEU A 24 11.72 1.82 4.13
CA LEU A 24 12.52 2.59 5.09
C LEU A 24 14.00 2.17 5.05
N GLU A 25 14.26 0.86 5.11
CA GLU A 25 15.62 0.32 5.03
C GLU A 25 16.30 0.69 3.70
N LEU A 26 15.57 0.61 2.58
CA LEU A 26 16.08 0.97 1.27
C LEU A 26 16.39 2.47 1.15
N VAL A 27 15.57 3.34 1.75
CA VAL A 27 15.72 4.79 1.64
C VAL A 27 16.81 5.34 2.56
N TYR A 28 16.90 4.82 3.80
CA TYR A 28 17.78 5.41 4.84
C TYR A 28 19.06 4.63 5.10
N PHE A 29 19.04 3.30 5.10
CA PHE A 29 20.14 2.49 5.61
C PHE A 29 20.89 1.71 4.53
N GLN A 30 20.20 1.30 3.47
CA GLN A 30 20.73 0.56 2.32
C GLN A 30 21.55 -0.69 2.68
N ARG A 31 21.27 -1.34 3.82
CA ARG A 31 22.02 -2.53 4.24
C ARG A 31 21.46 -3.76 3.54
N LEU A 32 22.21 -4.29 2.57
CA LEU A 32 21.78 -5.40 1.72
C LEU A 32 21.29 -6.63 2.50
N TRP A 33 21.95 -7.00 3.60
CA TRP A 33 21.54 -8.15 4.41
C TRP A 33 20.14 -7.97 5.01
N ARG A 34 19.78 -6.76 5.45
CA ARG A 34 18.43 -6.47 5.98
C ARG A 34 17.39 -6.47 4.86
N LEU A 35 17.74 -5.94 3.69
CA LEU A 35 16.87 -5.98 2.51
C LEU A 35 16.59 -7.42 2.07
N ILE A 36 17.62 -8.28 2.03
CA ILE A 36 17.46 -9.72 1.76
C ILE A 36 16.53 -10.33 2.79
N PHE A 37 16.78 -10.09 4.07
CA PHE A 37 15.96 -10.64 5.15
C PHE A 37 14.49 -10.22 5.03
N TYR A 38 14.20 -8.93 4.82
CA TYR A 38 12.84 -8.45 4.61
C TYR A 38 12.21 -9.04 3.34
N ALA A 39 12.94 -9.14 2.24
CA ALA A 39 12.44 -9.74 1.01
C ALA A 39 12.08 -11.23 1.18
N VAL A 40 12.94 -12.00 1.85
CA VAL A 40 12.70 -13.42 2.15
C VAL A 40 11.44 -13.57 2.99
N ILE A 41 11.32 -12.81 4.10
CA ILE A 41 10.13 -12.88 4.94
C ILE A 41 8.88 -12.51 4.14
N LEU A 42 8.95 -11.45 3.34
CA LEU A 42 7.82 -10.94 2.58
C LEU A 42 7.33 -11.98 1.56
N VAL A 43 8.23 -12.67 0.86
CA VAL A 43 7.87 -13.82 -0.01
C VAL A 43 7.31 -14.98 0.81
N SER A 44 7.89 -15.29 1.97
CA SER A 44 7.41 -16.35 2.87
C SER A 44 6.04 -16.06 3.50
N THR A 45 5.59 -14.81 3.56
CA THR A 45 4.24 -14.49 4.08
C THR A 45 3.11 -14.90 3.13
N PHE A 46 3.40 -15.23 1.87
CA PHE A 46 2.40 -15.55 0.84
C PHE A 46 1.27 -14.50 0.72
N ALA A 47 1.52 -13.24 1.09
CA ALA A 47 0.58 -12.15 0.97
C ALA A 47 1.06 -11.14 -0.07
N GLY A 48 0.30 -11.00 -1.16
CA GLY A 48 0.65 -10.16 -2.31
C GLY A 48 0.51 -8.67 -2.09
N THR A 49 -0.23 -8.22 -1.07
CA THR A 49 -0.52 -6.78 -0.85
C THR A 49 0.74 -5.94 -0.61
N GLY A 50 1.71 -6.44 0.17
CA GLY A 50 2.98 -5.76 0.38
C GLY A 50 3.88 -5.76 -0.85
N LEU A 51 3.90 -6.85 -1.62
CA LEU A 51 4.61 -6.90 -2.91
C LEU A 51 4.05 -5.89 -3.90
N LEU A 52 2.72 -5.80 -4.01
CA LEU A 52 2.04 -4.83 -4.87
C LEU A 52 2.35 -3.40 -4.44
N LEU A 53 2.35 -3.10 -3.14
CA LEU A 53 2.75 -1.79 -2.63
C LEU A 53 4.18 -1.42 -3.05
N LEU A 54 5.14 -2.34 -2.89
CA LEU A 54 6.52 -2.13 -3.31
C LEU A 54 6.63 -1.97 -4.83
N ALA A 55 5.90 -2.77 -5.61
CA ALA A 55 5.90 -2.70 -7.07
C ALA A 55 5.38 -1.33 -7.57
N VAL A 56 4.26 -0.85 -7.03
CA VAL A 56 3.70 0.47 -7.36
C VAL A 56 4.66 1.60 -6.95
N CYS A 57 5.35 1.45 -5.81
CA CYS A 57 6.29 2.46 -5.31
C CYS A 57 7.71 2.34 -5.91
N ALA A 58 8.01 1.28 -6.65
CA ALA A 58 9.36 0.95 -7.12
C ALA A 58 10.01 2.09 -7.92
N PRO A 59 9.34 2.77 -8.88
CA PRO A 59 9.97 3.84 -9.65
C PRO A 59 10.51 4.98 -8.76
N ILE A 60 9.79 5.31 -7.68
CA ILE A 60 10.15 6.39 -6.77
C ILE A 60 11.20 5.94 -5.75
N LEU A 61 11.12 4.67 -5.31
CA LEU A 61 12.08 4.10 -4.36
C LEU A 61 13.46 3.89 -5.00
N LEU A 62 13.50 3.42 -6.24
CA LEU A 62 14.74 3.07 -6.95
C LEU A 62 15.43 4.27 -7.63
N GLY A 63 14.79 5.43 -7.72
CA GLY A 63 15.34 6.58 -8.46
C GLY A 63 16.58 7.24 -7.84
N LYS A 64 16.93 6.96 -6.57
CA LYS A 64 18.07 7.58 -5.86
C LYS A 64 18.85 6.59 -4.99
N ILE A 65 19.01 5.36 -5.45
CA ILE A 65 19.83 4.35 -4.77
C ILE A 65 21.19 4.20 -5.44
N ASN A 66 22.20 3.87 -4.64
CA ASN A 66 23.55 3.63 -5.13
C ASN A 66 23.57 2.42 -6.06
N ALA A 67 24.36 2.45 -7.14
CA ALA A 67 24.43 1.37 -8.13
C ALA A 67 24.75 -0.01 -7.51
N ARG A 68 25.56 -0.03 -6.44
CA ARG A 68 25.85 -1.25 -5.66
C ARG A 68 24.60 -1.80 -4.97
N THR A 69 23.79 -0.92 -4.39
CA THR A 69 22.53 -1.31 -3.73
C THR A 69 21.49 -1.72 -4.75
N LEU A 70 21.41 -1.04 -5.89
CA LEU A 70 20.55 -1.42 -7.01
C LEU A 70 20.90 -2.81 -7.54
N GLY A 71 22.19 -3.09 -7.79
CA GLY A 71 22.67 -4.41 -8.17
C GLY A 71 22.31 -5.47 -7.13
N GLY A 72 22.49 -5.16 -5.85
CA GLY A 72 22.07 -6.05 -4.76
C GLY A 72 20.56 -6.31 -4.76
N VAL A 73 19.71 -5.29 -4.89
CA VAL A 73 18.25 -5.43 -4.98
C VAL A 73 17.84 -6.28 -6.18
N LEU A 74 18.45 -6.06 -7.35
CA LEU A 74 18.20 -6.87 -8.54
C LEU A 74 18.59 -8.33 -8.32
N ILE A 75 19.70 -8.60 -7.65
CA ILE A 75 20.11 -9.95 -7.25
C ILE A 75 19.09 -10.55 -6.29
N VAL A 76 18.60 -9.81 -5.29
CA VAL A 76 17.55 -10.30 -4.38
C VAL A 76 16.29 -10.67 -5.17
N ILE A 77 15.82 -9.80 -6.06
CA ILE A 77 14.65 -10.06 -6.91
C ILE A 77 14.87 -11.32 -7.76
N ALA A 78 16.04 -11.46 -8.37
CA ALA A 78 16.38 -12.62 -9.19
C ALA A 78 16.41 -13.91 -8.36
N ILE A 79 17.04 -13.89 -7.18
CA ILE A 79 17.09 -15.05 -6.27
C ILE A 79 15.68 -15.40 -5.78
N SER A 80 14.89 -14.42 -5.36
CA SER A 80 13.51 -14.64 -4.95
C SER A 80 12.66 -15.23 -6.07
N ALA A 81 12.84 -14.77 -7.32
CA ALA A 81 12.16 -15.33 -8.48
C ALA A 81 12.60 -16.78 -8.77
N LEU A 82 13.90 -17.07 -8.67
CA LEU A 82 14.43 -18.44 -8.84
C LEU A 82 13.91 -19.40 -7.77
N LEU A 83 13.94 -18.98 -6.50
CA LEU A 83 13.39 -19.77 -5.40
C LEU A 83 11.89 -20.00 -5.56
N ALA A 84 11.15 -18.99 -6.03
CA ALA A 84 9.73 -19.12 -6.32
C ALA A 84 9.46 -20.20 -7.39
N VAL A 85 10.28 -20.26 -8.45
CA VAL A 85 10.16 -21.32 -9.47
C VAL A 85 10.43 -22.71 -8.86
N GLN A 86 11.46 -22.85 -8.02
CA GLN A 86 11.82 -24.14 -7.42
C GLN A 86 10.77 -24.71 -6.45
N ILE A 87 10.05 -23.85 -5.72
CA ILE A 87 9.05 -24.28 -4.73
C ILE A 87 7.66 -24.52 -5.33
N ASN A 88 7.52 -24.60 -6.67
CA ASN A 88 6.24 -24.63 -7.37
C ASN A 88 5.29 -23.49 -6.92
N TRP A 89 5.86 -22.32 -6.62
CA TRP A 89 5.11 -21.14 -6.19
C TRP A 89 4.04 -20.76 -7.22
N TYR A 90 4.29 -21.06 -8.49
CA TYR A 90 3.34 -20.88 -9.58
C TYR A 90 1.96 -21.47 -9.26
N GLN A 91 1.86 -22.69 -8.71
CA GLN A 91 0.56 -23.31 -8.40
C GLN A 91 -0.16 -22.59 -7.24
N GLN A 92 0.58 -22.12 -6.24
CA GLN A 92 0.03 -21.33 -5.13
C GLN A 92 -0.40 -19.93 -5.57
N VAL A 93 0.35 -19.34 -6.50
CA VAL A 93 0.07 -18.03 -7.08
C VAL A 93 -1.06 -18.10 -8.09
N GLU A 94 -1.18 -19.17 -8.86
CA GLU A 94 -2.31 -19.43 -9.75
C GLU A 94 -3.62 -19.52 -8.98
N HIS A 95 -3.63 -20.21 -7.83
CA HIS A 95 -4.77 -20.20 -6.92
C HIS A 95 -5.11 -18.78 -6.41
N ARG A 96 -4.10 -17.95 -6.12
CA ARG A 96 -4.28 -16.54 -5.73
C ARG A 96 -4.71 -15.63 -6.89
N PHE A 97 -4.28 -15.89 -8.12
CA PHE A 97 -4.76 -15.18 -9.31
C PHE A 97 -6.22 -15.56 -9.60
N GLY A 98 -6.61 -16.80 -9.32
CA GLY A 98 -8.00 -17.24 -9.28
C GLY A 98 -8.84 -16.46 -8.28
N GLU A 99 -8.29 -16.10 -7.11
CA GLU A 99 -8.98 -15.24 -6.12
C GLU A 99 -9.33 -13.85 -6.66
N TYR A 100 -8.64 -13.31 -7.67
CA TYR A 100 -9.05 -12.03 -8.28
C TYR A 100 -10.30 -12.18 -9.15
N ARG A 101 -10.53 -13.36 -9.72
CA ARG A 101 -11.67 -13.66 -10.61
C ARG A 101 -12.88 -14.20 -9.84
N ASN A 102 -12.65 -14.79 -8.67
CA ASN A 102 -13.71 -15.27 -7.80
C ASN A 102 -14.29 -14.11 -6.98
N THR A 103 -15.47 -13.64 -7.36
CA THR A 103 -16.29 -12.70 -6.58
C THR A 103 -16.48 -13.26 -5.16
N GLY A 104 -16.16 -12.46 -4.14
CA GLY A 104 -16.21 -12.89 -2.74
C GLY A 104 -14.85 -13.28 -2.10
N ALA A 105 -13.75 -13.30 -2.86
CA ALA A 105 -12.43 -13.56 -2.31
C ALA A 105 -11.74 -12.27 -1.83
N SER A 106 -10.90 -12.39 -0.79
CA SER A 106 -10.25 -11.25 -0.12
C SER A 106 -9.44 -10.34 -1.08
N ALA A 107 -8.80 -10.91 -2.11
CA ALA A 107 -8.07 -10.13 -3.12
C ALA A 107 -9.01 -9.34 -4.04
N ASN A 108 -10.13 -9.95 -4.46
CA ASN A 108 -11.16 -9.31 -5.28
C ASN A 108 -11.78 -8.10 -4.54
N HIS A 109 -12.21 -8.29 -3.28
CA HIS A 109 -12.74 -7.22 -2.43
C HIS A 109 -11.79 -6.02 -2.28
N ARG A 110 -10.48 -6.24 -2.31
CA ARG A 110 -9.47 -5.19 -2.05
C ARG A 110 -9.02 -4.42 -3.28
N PHE A 111 -9.10 -5.04 -4.45
CA PHE A 111 -8.47 -4.48 -5.65
C PHE A 111 -9.42 -4.36 -6.83
N ILE A 112 -10.40 -5.25 -6.96
CA ILE A 112 -11.30 -5.29 -8.11
C ILE A 112 -12.60 -4.55 -7.80
N GLU A 113 -13.27 -4.89 -6.71
CA GLU A 113 -14.55 -4.24 -6.35
C GLU A 113 -14.41 -2.71 -6.19
N PRO A 114 -13.37 -2.15 -5.53
CA PRO A 114 -13.25 -0.70 -5.41
C PRO A 114 -13.01 -0.02 -6.75
N TYR A 115 -12.42 -0.73 -7.71
CA TYR A 115 -12.24 -0.24 -9.07
C TYR A 115 -13.56 -0.28 -9.85
N GLU A 116 -14.30 -1.39 -9.78
CA GLU A 116 -15.62 -1.54 -10.41
C GLU A 116 -16.59 -0.46 -9.91
N VAL A 117 -16.64 -0.24 -8.59
CA VAL A 117 -17.45 0.83 -8.00
C VAL A 117 -17.01 2.20 -8.50
N LEU A 118 -15.70 2.46 -8.62
CA LEU A 118 -15.23 3.74 -9.15
C LEU A 118 -15.68 3.94 -10.61
N VAL A 119 -15.62 2.91 -11.44
CA VAL A 119 -16.10 2.94 -12.83
C VAL A 119 -17.62 3.20 -12.88
N GLU A 120 -18.39 2.62 -11.97
CA GLU A 120 -19.82 2.92 -11.85
C GLU A 120 -20.09 4.36 -11.44
N VAL A 121 -19.30 4.91 -10.51
CA VAL A 121 -19.41 6.31 -10.09
C VAL A 121 -19.17 7.25 -11.26
N VAL A 122 -18.15 6.99 -12.10
CA VAL A 122 -17.88 7.79 -13.32
C VAL A 122 -19.08 7.87 -14.25
N LYS A 123 -19.90 6.82 -14.34
CA LYS A 123 -21.08 6.79 -15.21
C LYS A 123 -22.25 7.63 -14.69
N ARG A 124 -22.21 8.10 -13.43
CA ARG A 124 -23.29 8.88 -12.83
C ARG A 124 -23.15 10.36 -13.20
N PRO A 125 -24.20 11.03 -13.71
CA PRO A 125 -24.10 12.41 -14.18
C PRO A 125 -23.79 13.43 -13.08
N TYR A 126 -24.21 13.16 -11.84
CA TYR A 126 -23.98 14.03 -10.69
C TYR A 126 -22.63 13.80 -9.98
N SER A 127 -21.91 12.72 -10.32
CA SER A 127 -20.68 12.29 -9.63
C SER A 127 -19.56 13.32 -9.66
N ALA A 128 -19.56 14.24 -10.62
CA ALA A 128 -18.57 15.31 -10.69
C ALA A 128 -18.57 16.17 -9.41
N TYR A 129 -19.76 16.46 -8.86
CA TYR A 129 -19.93 17.44 -7.78
C TYR A 129 -20.46 16.82 -6.47
N THR A 130 -21.28 15.79 -6.56
CA THR A 130 -21.93 15.17 -5.40
C THR A 130 -21.97 13.65 -5.52
N GLY A 131 -22.10 12.97 -4.39
CA GLY A 131 -22.18 11.52 -4.31
C GLY A 131 -23.50 11.04 -3.72
N SER A 132 -23.54 9.78 -3.33
CA SER A 132 -24.71 9.13 -2.74
C SER A 132 -24.95 9.49 -1.27
N GLY A 133 -24.07 10.28 -0.66
CA GLY A 133 -24.17 10.72 0.73
C GLY A 133 -23.22 9.99 1.68
N PRO A 134 -22.96 10.56 2.87
CA PRO A 134 -22.04 9.99 3.85
C PRO A 134 -22.53 8.63 4.36
N GLY A 135 -21.64 7.62 4.34
CA GLY A 135 -21.93 6.29 4.86
C GLY A 135 -22.94 5.48 4.04
N SER A 136 -23.22 5.88 2.79
CA SER A 136 -24.04 5.11 1.84
C SER A 136 -23.30 3.90 1.25
N GLY A 137 -21.98 3.82 1.41
CA GLY A 137 -21.20 2.66 0.99
C GLY A 137 -21.61 1.39 1.73
N ALA A 138 -21.50 0.25 1.05
CA ALA A 138 -21.73 -1.07 1.64
C ALA A 138 -20.97 -1.22 2.97
N LYS A 139 -21.71 -1.60 4.02
CA LYS A 139 -21.22 -1.77 5.39
C LYS A 139 -20.95 -3.23 5.73
N ASP A 140 -21.10 -4.14 4.77
CA ASP A 140 -20.83 -5.55 4.99
C ASP A 140 -19.39 -5.72 5.48
N GLY A 141 -19.18 -6.59 6.46
CA GLY A 141 -17.90 -6.74 7.19
C GLY A 141 -16.69 -7.13 6.34
N GLN A 142 -16.87 -7.33 5.03
CA GLN A 142 -15.81 -7.59 4.06
C GLN A 142 -15.57 -6.44 3.07
N ALA A 143 -16.37 -5.37 3.12
CA ALA A 143 -16.29 -4.25 2.19
C ALA A 143 -15.01 -3.45 2.42
N PHE A 144 -14.06 -3.61 1.51
CA PHE A 144 -12.80 -2.90 1.55
C PHE A 144 -12.87 -1.68 0.63
N TRP A 145 -12.70 -0.49 1.19
CA TRP A 145 -12.86 0.75 0.44
C TRP A 145 -11.51 1.43 0.22
N TRP A 146 -11.15 1.67 -1.04
CA TRP A 146 -10.13 2.67 -1.33
C TRP A 146 -10.62 4.04 -0.88
N VAL A 147 -9.70 4.85 -0.35
CA VAL A 147 -9.99 6.23 0.08
C VAL A 147 -10.56 7.03 -1.08
N SER A 148 -9.92 6.92 -2.25
CA SER A 148 -10.36 7.58 -3.49
C SER A 148 -11.76 7.14 -3.91
N THR A 149 -11.99 5.83 -4.04
CA THR A 149 -13.30 5.27 -4.41
C THR A 149 -14.40 5.69 -3.43
N LYS A 150 -14.14 5.62 -2.13
CA LYS A 150 -15.13 5.97 -1.11
C LYS A 150 -15.51 7.45 -1.19
N LEU A 151 -14.53 8.33 -1.32
CA LEU A 151 -14.79 9.76 -1.44
C LEU A 151 -15.57 10.08 -2.71
N ALA A 152 -15.22 9.46 -3.84
CA ALA A 152 -15.94 9.64 -5.09
C ALA A 152 -17.39 9.14 -4.99
N TYR A 153 -17.60 7.98 -4.36
CA TYR A 153 -18.91 7.37 -4.19
C TYR A 153 -19.83 8.18 -3.26
N GLU A 154 -19.33 8.58 -2.09
CA GLU A 154 -20.13 9.26 -1.07
C GLU A 154 -20.28 10.76 -1.32
N TYR A 155 -19.24 11.42 -1.85
CA TYR A 155 -19.16 12.89 -1.93
C TYR A 155 -18.81 13.44 -3.32
N GLY A 156 -18.60 12.59 -4.32
CA GLY A 156 -18.25 13.01 -5.69
C GLY A 156 -16.76 13.30 -5.93
N PHE A 157 -16.41 13.46 -7.21
CA PHE A 157 -15.03 13.64 -7.67
C PHE A 157 -14.40 14.94 -7.19
N LEU A 158 -15.16 16.04 -7.12
CA LEU A 158 -14.65 17.31 -6.59
C LEU A 158 -14.12 17.14 -5.15
N THR A 159 -14.89 16.46 -4.31
CA THR A 159 -14.50 16.18 -2.92
C THR A 159 -13.30 15.24 -2.87
N MET A 160 -13.31 14.17 -3.66
CA MET A 160 -12.18 13.25 -3.77
C MET A 160 -10.88 13.97 -4.14
N ILE A 161 -10.90 14.76 -5.21
CA ILE A 161 -9.72 15.49 -5.71
C ILE A 161 -9.25 16.51 -4.67
N SER A 162 -10.17 17.30 -4.11
CA SER A 162 -9.84 18.32 -3.11
C SER A 162 -9.22 17.70 -1.87
N PHE A 163 -9.78 16.58 -1.39
CA PHE A 163 -9.23 15.85 -0.25
C PHE A 163 -7.86 15.25 -0.57
N LEU A 164 -7.69 14.57 -1.71
CA LEU A 164 -6.41 13.96 -2.06
C LEU A 164 -5.32 15.00 -2.32
N ALA A 165 -5.68 16.16 -2.88
CA ALA A 165 -4.77 17.29 -3.06
C ALA A 165 -4.37 17.88 -1.70
N PHE A 166 -5.34 18.12 -0.80
CA PHE A 166 -5.07 18.60 0.55
C PHE A 166 -4.22 17.61 1.35
N PHE A 167 -4.62 16.34 1.37
CA PHE A 167 -3.93 15.27 2.08
C PHE A 167 -2.52 15.07 1.54
N GLY A 168 -2.36 15.04 0.22
CA GLY A 168 -1.06 15.02 -0.44
C GLY A 168 -0.22 16.24 -0.04
N TYR A 169 -0.78 17.45 -0.13
CA TYR A 169 -0.06 18.66 0.28
C TYR A 169 0.45 18.56 1.72
N VAL A 170 -0.39 18.20 2.69
CA VAL A 170 -0.01 18.09 4.11
C VAL A 170 1.04 17.00 4.32
N LEU A 171 0.90 15.86 3.65
CA LEU A 171 1.80 14.73 3.78
C LEU A 171 3.18 15.02 3.18
N PHE A 172 3.25 15.76 2.07
CA PHE A 172 4.50 16.00 1.34
C PHE A 172 5.20 17.33 1.68
N ALA A 173 4.47 18.36 2.13
CA ALA A 173 5.03 19.71 2.36
C ALA A 173 6.22 19.72 3.32
N ASN A 174 6.16 18.93 4.39
CA ASN A 174 7.20 18.84 5.42
C ASN A 174 7.63 17.38 5.68
N ALA A 175 7.60 16.53 4.64
CA ALA A 175 8.00 15.14 4.77
C ALA A 175 9.51 15.01 5.03
N PRO A 176 9.96 14.27 6.07
CA PRO A 176 11.37 13.96 6.27
C PRO A 176 12.00 13.29 5.04
N SER A 177 11.20 12.48 4.33
CA SER A 177 11.55 11.92 3.03
C SER A 177 10.32 11.85 2.14
N ARG A 178 10.36 12.57 1.01
CA ARG A 178 9.30 12.53 0.00
C ARG A 178 9.05 11.12 -0.56
N ARG A 179 10.09 10.26 -0.59
CA ARG A 179 9.97 8.86 -1.03
C ARG A 179 9.10 8.05 -0.08
N ILE A 180 9.30 8.21 1.23
CA ILE A 180 8.50 7.52 2.26
C ILE A 180 7.09 8.11 2.32
N ALA A 181 6.95 9.44 2.21
CA ALA A 181 5.64 10.08 2.09
C ALA A 181 4.82 9.50 0.94
N PHE A 182 5.45 9.22 -0.21
CA PHE A 182 4.79 8.55 -1.33
C PHE A 182 4.33 7.13 -0.99
N VAL A 183 5.17 6.32 -0.35
CA VAL A 183 4.77 4.98 0.11
C VAL A 183 3.57 5.05 1.05
N LEU A 184 3.57 5.99 2.00
CA LEU A 184 2.46 6.19 2.94
C LEU A 184 1.19 6.69 2.23
N PHE A 185 1.34 7.54 1.21
CA PHE A 185 0.21 8.03 0.41
C PHE A 185 -0.49 6.89 -0.34
N ILE A 186 0.28 6.01 -0.97
CA ILE A 186 -0.24 4.82 -1.67
C ILE A 186 -0.85 3.83 -0.68
N LEU A 187 -0.15 3.55 0.42
CA LEU A 187 -0.63 2.69 1.50
C LEU A 187 -2.00 3.15 1.99
N PHE A 188 -2.15 4.44 2.30
CA PHE A 188 -3.41 4.99 2.78
C PHE A 188 -4.52 4.90 1.73
N ASN A 189 -4.23 5.26 0.48
CA ASN A 189 -5.26 5.31 -0.56
C ASN A 189 -5.82 3.94 -0.93
N PHE A 190 -4.92 2.99 -1.20
CA PHE A 190 -5.29 1.73 -1.83
C PHE A 190 -5.48 0.59 -0.83
N MET A 191 -4.95 0.71 0.40
CA MET A 191 -5.01 -0.37 1.38
C MET A 191 -6.04 -0.16 2.49
N GLY A 192 -7.02 0.75 2.33
CA GLY A 192 -8.17 0.82 3.27
C GLY A 192 -8.10 1.91 4.34
N GLY A 193 -7.48 3.06 4.00
CA GLY A 193 -7.07 4.12 4.93
C GLY A 193 -8.09 4.66 5.92
N PHE A 194 -9.38 4.72 5.59
CA PHE A 194 -10.39 5.33 6.50
C PHE A 194 -10.95 4.36 7.55
N ILE A 195 -10.99 3.07 7.25
CA ILE A 195 -11.69 2.08 8.10
C ILE A 195 -10.69 1.42 9.06
N ILE A 196 -9.44 1.28 8.63
CA ILE A 196 -8.41 0.55 9.37
C ILE A 196 -7.49 1.56 10.06
N PRO A 197 -7.55 1.70 11.40
CA PRO A 197 -6.82 2.74 12.14
C PRO A 197 -5.30 2.68 12.00
N VAL A 198 -4.77 1.51 11.63
CA VAL A 198 -3.34 1.26 11.47
C VAL A 198 -2.72 2.18 10.40
N TYR A 199 -3.43 2.51 9.32
CA TYR A 199 -2.86 3.35 8.25
C TYR A 199 -2.75 4.83 8.64
N PRO A 200 -3.79 5.48 9.20
CA PRO A 200 -3.65 6.81 9.79
C PRO A 200 -2.54 6.86 10.85
N LEU A 201 -2.40 5.81 11.68
CA LEU A 201 -1.33 5.73 12.66
C LEU A 201 0.07 5.69 12.01
N PHE A 202 0.26 4.91 10.94
CA PHE A 202 1.54 4.93 10.21
C PHE A 202 1.85 6.31 9.64
N ILE A 203 0.86 7.00 9.09
CA ILE A 203 1.03 8.37 8.59
C ILE A 203 1.39 9.32 9.72
N PHE A 204 0.70 9.24 10.85
CA PHE A 204 0.97 10.09 12.00
C PHE A 204 2.38 9.86 12.55
N LEU A 205 2.78 8.60 12.75
CA LEU A 205 4.11 8.23 13.25
C LEU A 205 5.19 8.63 12.23
N LEU A 206 5.14 8.08 11.02
CA LEU A 206 6.20 8.17 10.00
C LEU A 206 6.22 9.49 9.21
N GLY A 207 5.05 10.13 9.04
CA GLY A 207 4.92 11.41 8.34
C GLY A 207 4.83 12.64 9.26
N GLY A 208 4.30 12.47 10.48
CA GLY A 208 4.10 13.54 11.45
C GLY A 208 5.18 13.60 12.54
N MET A 209 5.43 12.50 13.25
CA MET A 209 6.29 12.49 14.44
C MET A 209 7.79 12.35 14.15
N PHE A 210 8.19 11.70 13.05
CA PHE A 210 9.60 11.67 12.62
C PHE A 210 10.09 13.00 12.00
N ARG A 211 9.32 14.08 12.13
CA ARG A 211 9.77 15.45 11.83
C ARG A 211 10.74 15.89 12.91
N VAL A 212 11.98 15.41 12.85
CA VAL A 212 13.07 16.00 13.61
C VAL A 212 13.28 17.40 13.05
N ARG A 213 13.04 18.44 13.86
CA ARG A 213 13.37 19.83 13.55
C ARG A 213 14.84 19.85 13.15
N SER A 214 15.13 20.11 11.88
CA SER A 214 16.47 20.51 11.47
C SER A 214 16.77 21.79 12.25
N GLY A 215 17.56 21.66 13.31
CA GLY A 215 17.99 22.78 14.12
C GLY A 215 18.59 23.84 13.21
N GLU A 216 18.25 25.08 13.50
CA GLU A 216 19.01 26.25 13.08
C GLU A 216 20.50 25.97 13.33
N VAL A 217 21.22 25.72 12.25
CA VAL A 217 22.65 25.99 12.21
C VAL A 217 22.76 27.27 11.41
N ALA A 218 22.65 28.38 12.13
CA ALA A 218 23.22 29.66 11.73
C ALA A 218 24.66 29.71 12.24
#